data_AF-A0AAV2SKA0-F1
#
_entry.id   AF-A0AAV2SKA0-F1
#
_cell.length_a   1.000
_cell.length_b   1.000
_cell.length_c   1.000
_cell.angle_alpha   90.00
_cell.angle_beta   90.00
_cell.angle_gamma   90.00
#
_symmetry.space_group_name_H-M   'P 1'
#
loop_
_entity.id
_entity.type
_entity.pdbx_description
1 polymer ?
#
loop_
_entity_poly.entity_id
_entity_poly.type
_entity_poly.pdbx_seq_one_letter_code
_entity_poly.pdbx_strand_id
1 'polypeptide(L)'
;GAESVMLCYWNTYSYGRPGDRAFDVEDIDPHVCTHLIWHTALLDNVTWEVQIRDPDHALCDAGGSCGFQRCVNLKQENPDLKMLLAVSSGESDSPYWSTMAMSPEKRKTFATSCVELLKEHKFDGLDIDWEYPNQRGGLPEDKGNFVFLLSDLREALHPESLILTTAVGNGGWLDSSYDHAGIAEQVDFVNLMTYDIHGPWQDYTHYNSPLYSYPELDALHGNGNSSM
;
A
#
# COMPACT_ATOMS: atom_id res chain seq x y z
N GLY A 1 -27.15 -6.15 3.80
CA GLY A 1 -26.15 -5.40 4.59
C GLY A 1 -24.90 -5.32 3.75
N ALA A 2 -24.10 -4.26 3.88
CA ALA A 2 -22.80 -4.23 3.22
C ALA A 2 -21.96 -5.42 3.72
N GLU A 3 -21.32 -6.14 2.81
CA GLU A 3 -20.36 -7.18 3.16
C GLU A 3 -19.21 -6.55 3.95
N SER A 4 -18.81 -7.18 5.06
CA SER A 4 -17.69 -6.70 5.88
C SER A 4 -16.38 -7.04 5.19
N VAL A 5 -15.55 -6.02 4.92
CA VAL A 5 -14.22 -6.18 4.32
C VAL A 5 -13.17 -6.30 5.42
N MET A 6 -12.35 -7.34 5.33
CA MET A 6 -11.13 -7.57 6.12
C MET A 6 -9.93 -7.61 5.18
N LEU A 7 -9.07 -6.59 5.25
CA LEU A 7 -7.84 -6.50 4.48
C LEU A 7 -6.65 -6.96 5.33
N CYS A 8 -5.85 -7.87 4.79
CA CYS A 8 -4.68 -8.43 5.46
C CYS A 8 -3.43 -8.12 4.64
N TYR A 9 -2.56 -7.27 5.17
CA TYR A 9 -1.24 -7.03 4.59
C TYR A 9 -0.28 -8.15 4.98
N TRP A 10 0.24 -8.86 3.98
CA TRP A 10 1.34 -9.79 4.18
C TRP A 10 2.65 -9.17 3.67
N ASN A 11 3.53 -8.87 4.61
CA ASN A 11 4.84 -8.34 4.33
C ASN A 11 5.79 -9.47 3.90
N THR A 12 6.18 -9.48 2.63
CA THR A 12 7.05 -10.49 2.01
C THR A 12 8.46 -10.52 2.57
N TYR A 13 8.94 -9.53 3.32
CA TYR A 13 10.19 -9.70 4.08
C TYR A 13 10.10 -10.83 5.13
N SER A 14 8.89 -11.26 5.50
CA SER A 14 8.69 -12.29 6.52
C SER A 14 9.05 -13.71 6.08
N TYR A 15 9.03 -14.03 4.77
CA TYR A 15 9.40 -15.38 4.31
C TYR A 15 10.88 -15.70 4.61
N GLY A 16 11.75 -14.70 4.54
CA GLY A 16 13.20 -14.84 4.75
C GLY A 16 13.64 -14.81 6.21
N ARG A 17 12.71 -14.74 7.18
CA ARG A 17 13.06 -14.68 8.61
C ARG A 17 13.60 -16.02 9.11
N PRO A 18 14.47 -16.05 10.14
CA PRO A 18 15.09 -17.31 10.58
C PRO A 18 14.18 -18.15 11.48
N GLY A 19 14.12 -19.46 11.21
CA GLY A 19 13.45 -20.46 12.03
C GLY A 19 11.94 -20.25 12.08
N ASP A 20 11.33 -20.46 13.25
CA ASP A 20 9.88 -20.33 13.49
C ASP A 20 9.34 -18.90 13.36
N ARG A 21 10.17 -17.95 12.90
CA ARG A 21 9.77 -16.56 12.59
C ARG A 21 9.52 -16.35 11.10
N ALA A 22 9.90 -17.32 10.26
CA ALA A 22 9.52 -17.35 8.86
C ALA A 22 8.00 -17.38 8.77
N PHE A 23 7.45 -16.60 7.84
CA PHE A 23 6.04 -16.63 7.51
C PHE A 23 5.92 -16.46 6.00
N ASP A 24 5.57 -17.52 5.29
CA ASP A 24 5.41 -17.53 3.83
C ASP A 24 3.96 -17.85 3.45
N VAL A 25 3.68 -17.98 2.14
CA VAL A 25 2.34 -18.21 1.61
C VAL A 25 1.63 -19.40 2.28
N GLU A 26 2.33 -20.49 2.58
CA GLU A 26 1.75 -21.69 3.20
C GLU A 26 1.26 -21.47 4.63
N ASP A 27 1.70 -20.41 5.30
CA ASP A 27 1.30 -20.08 6.66
C ASP A 27 0.01 -19.24 6.71
N ILE A 28 -0.49 -18.80 5.55
CA ILE A 28 -1.68 -17.95 5.43
C ILE A 28 -2.94 -18.83 5.47
N ASP A 29 -3.83 -18.57 6.43
CA ASP A 29 -5.20 -19.08 6.41
C ASP A 29 -6.08 -18.18 5.52
N PRO A 30 -6.51 -18.66 4.33
CA PRO A 30 -7.24 -17.84 3.36
C PRO A 30 -8.68 -17.52 3.79
N HIS A 31 -9.20 -18.09 4.88
CA HIS A 31 -10.55 -17.85 5.38
C HIS A 31 -10.63 -16.75 6.44
N VAL A 32 -9.49 -16.26 6.94
CA VAL A 32 -9.45 -15.16 7.93
C VAL A 32 -9.71 -13.80 7.26
N CYS A 33 -9.29 -13.65 6.00
CA CYS A 33 -9.27 -12.39 5.27
C CYS A 33 -10.25 -12.44 4.09
N THR A 34 -10.82 -11.30 3.74
CA THR A 34 -11.58 -11.14 2.48
C THR A 34 -10.68 -10.66 1.34
N HIS A 35 -9.65 -9.87 1.70
CA HIS A 35 -8.66 -9.32 0.78
C HIS A 35 -7.29 -9.57 1.39
N LEU A 36 -6.41 -10.25 0.65
CA LEU A 36 -5.02 -10.46 0.99
C LEU A 36 -4.17 -9.55 0.11
N ILE A 37 -3.27 -8.78 0.72
CA ILE A 37 -2.42 -7.81 0.03
C ILE A 37 -0.98 -8.30 0.09
N TRP A 38 -0.38 -8.55 -1.09
CA TRP A 38 1.04 -8.82 -1.23
C TRP A 38 1.81 -7.51 -1.06
N HIS A 39 2.56 -7.37 0.02
CA HIS A 39 3.42 -6.22 0.27
C HIS A 39 4.90 -6.63 0.11
N THR A 40 5.65 -6.18 -0.89
CA THR A 40 5.33 -5.05 -1.79
C THR A 40 6.03 -5.16 -3.13
N ALA A 41 5.49 -4.46 -4.12
CA ALA A 41 6.17 -4.00 -5.33
C ALA A 41 6.64 -2.55 -5.15
N LEU A 42 7.50 -2.08 -6.06
CA LEU A 42 8.14 -0.76 -6.00
C LEU A 42 7.86 0.04 -7.27
N LEU A 43 8.16 1.33 -7.24
CA LEU A 43 8.20 2.19 -8.43
C LEU A 43 9.64 2.25 -8.96
N ASP A 44 9.86 1.90 -10.23
CA ASP A 44 11.15 2.12 -10.88
C ASP A 44 11.32 3.62 -11.20
N ASN A 45 12.42 4.22 -10.72
CA ASN A 45 12.66 5.66 -10.86
C ASN A 45 13.32 6.08 -12.19
N VAL A 46 13.49 5.14 -13.12
CA VAL A 46 14.02 5.37 -14.46
C VAL A 46 12.91 5.18 -15.50
N THR A 47 12.25 4.03 -15.48
CA THR A 47 11.18 3.67 -16.43
C THR A 47 9.82 4.20 -16.00
N TRP A 48 9.62 4.46 -14.69
CA TRP A 48 8.33 4.82 -14.09
C TRP A 48 7.27 3.72 -14.19
N GLU A 49 7.72 2.47 -14.28
CA GLU A 49 6.88 1.28 -14.26
C GLU A 49 6.85 0.67 -12.85
N VAL A 50 5.86 -0.19 -12.59
CA VAL A 50 5.87 -1.03 -11.40
C VAL A 50 6.99 -2.06 -11.49
N GLN A 51 7.69 -2.29 -10.38
CA GLN A 51 8.80 -3.22 -10.27
C GLN A 51 8.52 -4.26 -9.19
N ILE A 52 8.70 -5.55 -9.53
CA ILE A 52 8.70 -6.63 -8.55
C ILE A 52 9.95 -6.48 -7.67
N ARG A 53 9.74 -6.30 -6.35
CA ARG A 53 10.83 -6.12 -5.38
C ARG A 53 11.79 -7.30 -5.32
N ASP A 54 11.25 -8.51 -5.34
CA ASP A 54 11.98 -9.77 -5.14
C ASP A 54 11.51 -10.82 -6.16
N PRO A 55 12.06 -10.78 -7.39
CA PRO A 55 11.66 -11.70 -8.46
C PRO A 55 11.90 -13.17 -8.12
N ASP A 56 12.96 -13.50 -7.36
CA ASP A 56 13.29 -14.88 -6.98
C ASP A 56 12.22 -15.50 -6.08
N HIS A 57 11.58 -14.69 -5.22
CA HIS A 57 10.45 -15.16 -4.43
C HIS A 57 9.13 -15.10 -5.18
N ALA A 58 8.88 -14.01 -5.92
CA ALA A 58 7.59 -13.75 -6.57
C ALA A 58 7.33 -14.65 -7.80
N LEU A 59 8.33 -14.84 -8.65
CA LEU A 59 8.20 -15.48 -9.96
C LEU A 59 8.57 -16.96 -9.95
N CYS A 60 8.12 -17.69 -10.97
CA CYS A 60 8.51 -19.09 -11.22
C CYS A 60 9.77 -19.24 -12.07
N ASP A 61 10.23 -18.14 -12.67
CA ASP A 61 11.34 -18.15 -13.61
C ASP A 61 12.67 -18.43 -12.91
N ALA A 62 13.61 -19.01 -13.65
CA ALA A 62 14.97 -19.29 -13.18
C ALA A 62 15.05 -20.11 -11.86
N GLY A 63 13.99 -20.85 -11.50
CA GLY A 63 13.93 -21.62 -10.25
C GLY A 63 13.42 -20.82 -9.05
N GLY A 64 12.77 -19.68 -9.29
CA GLY A 64 12.10 -18.89 -8.27
C GLY A 64 10.95 -19.63 -7.58
N SER A 65 10.49 -19.07 -6.47
CA SER A 65 9.58 -19.73 -5.52
C SER A 65 8.10 -19.65 -5.91
N CYS A 66 7.78 -19.07 -7.07
CA CYS A 66 6.41 -18.95 -7.59
C CYS A 66 5.44 -18.23 -6.62
N GLY A 67 5.92 -17.34 -5.76
CA GLY A 67 5.14 -16.76 -4.67
C GLY A 67 3.83 -16.11 -5.13
N PHE A 68 3.84 -15.31 -6.22
CA PHE A 68 2.61 -14.74 -6.77
C PHE A 68 1.58 -15.80 -7.13
N GLN A 69 2.03 -16.85 -7.84
CA GLN A 69 1.16 -17.94 -8.25
C GLN A 69 0.63 -18.74 -7.05
N ARG A 70 1.45 -18.96 -6.03
CA ARG A 70 1.05 -19.62 -4.77
C ARG A 70 -0.01 -18.80 -4.05
N CYS A 71 0.20 -17.48 -3.88
CA CYS A 71 -0.78 -16.59 -3.24
C CYS A 71 -2.11 -16.56 -3.97
N VAL A 72 -2.09 -16.39 -5.30
CA VAL A 72 -3.33 -16.38 -6.09
C VAL A 72 -4.05 -17.73 -6.02
N ASN A 73 -3.31 -18.84 -5.87
CA ASN A 73 -3.90 -20.17 -5.73
C ASN A 73 -4.59 -20.40 -4.38
N LEU A 74 -4.40 -19.55 -3.37
CA LEU A 74 -5.22 -19.57 -2.15
C LEU A 74 -6.72 -19.40 -2.47
N LYS A 75 -7.06 -18.77 -3.60
CA LYS A 75 -8.44 -18.68 -4.11
C LYS A 75 -9.05 -20.03 -4.49
N GLN A 76 -8.26 -21.09 -4.65
CA GLN A 76 -8.79 -22.45 -4.85
C GLN A 76 -9.41 -23.01 -3.57
N GLU A 77 -8.94 -22.54 -2.40
CA GLU A 77 -9.49 -22.90 -1.08
C GLU A 77 -10.60 -21.94 -0.66
N ASN A 78 -10.41 -20.63 -0.90
CA ASN A 78 -11.42 -19.60 -0.69
C ASN A 78 -11.71 -18.82 -1.99
N PRO A 79 -12.70 -19.26 -2.81
CA PRO A 79 -13.03 -18.59 -4.08
C PRO A 79 -13.46 -17.13 -3.98
N ASP A 80 -13.88 -16.69 -2.79
CA ASP A 80 -14.32 -15.31 -2.55
C ASP A 80 -13.15 -14.36 -2.17
N LEU A 81 -11.99 -14.92 -1.83
CA LEU A 81 -10.77 -14.15 -1.50
C LEU A 81 -10.33 -13.29 -2.69
N LYS A 82 -9.98 -12.03 -2.40
CA LYS A 82 -9.34 -11.11 -3.35
C LYS A 82 -7.86 -10.99 -3.07
N MET A 83 -7.04 -11.11 -4.10
CA MET A 83 -5.59 -10.97 -4.01
C MET A 83 -5.16 -9.63 -4.61
N LEU A 84 -4.61 -8.73 -3.80
CA LEU A 84 -4.17 -7.41 -4.22
C LEU A 84 -2.65 -7.31 -4.16
N LEU A 85 -2.06 -6.47 -5.02
CA LEU A 85 -0.64 -6.13 -4.96
C LEU A 85 -0.49 -4.72 -4.39
N ALA A 86 0.29 -4.56 -3.32
CA ALA A 86 0.67 -3.23 -2.86
C ALA A 86 1.88 -2.72 -3.65
N VAL A 87 1.87 -1.44 -4.00
CA VAL A 87 3.06 -0.71 -4.44
C VAL A 87 3.34 0.36 -3.40
N SER A 88 4.47 0.22 -2.69
CA SER A 88 4.81 1.10 -1.59
C SER A 88 6.03 1.96 -1.90
N SER A 89 6.06 3.18 -1.38
CA SER A 89 7.30 3.96 -1.34
C SER A 89 8.15 3.53 -0.14
N GLY A 90 9.45 3.28 -0.33
CA GLY A 90 10.37 3.25 0.81
C GLY A 90 10.50 4.63 1.45
N GLU A 91 11.10 4.70 2.65
CA GLU A 91 11.24 5.94 3.43
C GLU A 91 11.86 7.12 2.64
N SER A 92 12.74 6.83 1.67
CA SER A 92 13.43 7.84 0.86
C SER A 92 12.87 8.00 -0.55
N ASP A 93 11.78 7.31 -0.89
CA ASP A 93 11.30 7.22 -2.28
C ASP A 93 10.21 8.24 -2.63
N SER A 94 9.65 8.95 -1.63
CA SER A 94 8.61 9.97 -1.85
C SER A 94 8.95 11.00 -2.94
N PRO A 95 10.21 11.48 -3.12
CA PRO A 95 10.56 12.36 -4.23
C PRO A 95 10.38 11.72 -5.62
N TYR A 96 10.58 10.41 -5.77
CA TYR A 96 10.35 9.68 -7.02
C TYR A 96 8.85 9.54 -7.30
N TRP A 97 8.07 9.26 -6.26
CA TRP A 97 6.61 9.23 -6.35
C TRP A 97 6.03 10.59 -6.73
N SER A 98 6.50 11.67 -6.09
CA SER A 98 6.16 13.05 -6.45
C SER A 98 6.47 13.35 -7.92
N THR A 99 7.66 12.96 -8.38
CA THR A 99 8.10 13.12 -9.77
C THR A 99 7.24 12.33 -10.77
N MET A 100 6.79 11.14 -10.40
CA MET A 100 5.88 10.33 -11.23
C MET A 100 4.47 10.94 -11.24
N ALA A 101 3.93 11.26 -10.07
CA ALA A 101 2.58 11.79 -9.90
C ALA A 101 2.39 13.16 -10.59
N MET A 102 3.42 14.00 -10.65
CA MET A 102 3.29 15.32 -11.30
C MET A 102 3.23 15.27 -12.84
N SER A 103 3.61 14.16 -13.48
CA SER A 103 3.65 14.04 -14.96
C SER A 103 2.57 13.10 -15.47
N PRO A 104 1.60 13.59 -16.28
CA PRO A 104 0.58 12.74 -16.89
C PRO A 104 1.17 11.57 -17.69
N GLU A 105 2.29 11.78 -18.37
CA GLU A 105 2.96 10.73 -19.14
C GLU A 105 3.48 9.62 -18.22
N LYS A 106 4.14 9.97 -17.12
CA LYS A 106 4.68 8.99 -16.16
C LYS A 106 3.58 8.26 -15.40
N ARG A 107 2.54 8.96 -14.98
CA ARG A 107 1.36 8.32 -14.37
C ARG A 107 0.72 7.30 -15.30
N LYS A 108 0.60 7.64 -16.59
CA LYS A 108 0.09 6.70 -17.61
C LYS A 108 1.00 5.48 -17.78
N THR A 109 2.31 5.67 -17.84
CA THR A 109 3.27 4.55 -17.89
C THR A 109 3.10 3.64 -16.66
N PHE A 110 3.10 4.23 -15.47
CA PHE A 110 2.92 3.50 -14.22
C PHE A 110 1.61 2.72 -14.19
N ALA A 111 0.48 3.37 -14.49
CA ALA A 111 -0.83 2.74 -14.50
C ALA A 111 -0.93 1.59 -15.52
N THR A 112 -0.35 1.78 -16.72
CA THR A 112 -0.33 0.74 -17.75
C THR A 112 0.46 -0.49 -17.28
N SER A 113 1.67 -0.28 -16.76
CA SER A 113 2.52 -1.38 -16.26
C SER A 113 1.88 -2.11 -15.07
N CYS A 114 1.14 -1.40 -14.19
CA CYS A 114 0.38 -2.02 -13.12
C CYS A 114 -0.69 -2.96 -13.67
N VAL A 115 -1.51 -2.51 -14.62
CA VAL A 115 -2.55 -3.34 -15.24
C VAL A 115 -1.95 -4.58 -15.90
N GLU A 116 -0.85 -4.42 -16.63
CA GLU A 116 -0.16 -5.54 -17.29
C GLU A 116 0.31 -6.59 -16.27
N LEU A 117 1.02 -6.16 -15.22
CA LEU A 117 1.52 -7.05 -14.17
C LEU A 117 0.40 -7.77 -13.42
N LEU A 118 -0.67 -7.06 -13.04
CA LEU A 118 -1.80 -7.62 -12.31
C LEU A 118 -2.52 -8.68 -13.15
N LYS A 119 -2.73 -8.41 -14.44
CA LYS A 119 -3.38 -9.35 -15.36
C LYS A 119 -2.53 -10.58 -15.64
N GLU A 120 -1.22 -10.39 -15.84
CA GLU A 120 -0.28 -11.48 -16.05
C GLU A 120 -0.30 -12.48 -14.88
N HIS A 121 -0.31 -11.97 -13.66
CA HIS A 121 -0.26 -12.80 -12.45
C HIS A 121 -1.63 -13.05 -11.81
N LYS A 122 -2.73 -12.58 -12.41
CA LYS A 122 -4.12 -12.81 -11.97
C LYS A 122 -4.44 -12.28 -10.57
N PHE A 123 -3.87 -11.14 -10.23
CA PHE A 123 -4.31 -10.34 -9.09
C PHE A 123 -5.70 -9.74 -9.37
N ASP A 124 -6.44 -9.47 -8.30
CA ASP A 124 -7.78 -8.88 -8.34
C ASP A 124 -7.75 -7.36 -8.11
N GLY A 125 -6.59 -6.77 -7.81
CA GLY A 125 -6.47 -5.33 -7.61
C GLY A 125 -5.10 -4.81 -7.18
N LEU A 126 -5.03 -3.50 -7.04
CA LEU A 126 -3.85 -2.72 -6.66
C LEU A 126 -4.12 -1.95 -5.37
N ASP A 127 -3.13 -1.91 -4.48
CA ASP A 127 -3.10 -1.01 -3.32
C ASP A 127 -1.94 -0.02 -3.46
N ILE A 128 -2.22 1.27 -3.36
CA ILE A 128 -1.18 2.31 -3.38
C ILE A 128 -0.83 2.74 -1.96
N ASP A 129 0.43 2.58 -1.59
CA ASP A 129 0.99 2.95 -0.29
C ASP A 129 2.13 3.97 -0.47
N TRP A 130 1.76 5.19 -0.88
CA TRP A 130 2.70 6.30 -0.97
C TRP A 130 2.83 6.97 0.39
N GLU A 131 4.01 6.84 0.99
CA GLU A 131 4.40 7.47 2.24
C GLU A 131 5.43 8.61 2.08
N TYR A 132 5.02 9.88 2.10
CA TYR A 132 3.66 10.38 1.91
C TYR A 132 3.68 11.53 0.89
N PRO A 133 2.59 11.79 0.15
CA PRO A 133 2.44 13.01 -0.64
C PRO A 133 2.85 14.24 0.17
N ASN A 134 3.67 15.15 -0.37
CA ASN A 134 4.11 16.38 0.31
C ASN A 134 4.92 16.15 1.62
N GLN A 135 5.29 14.90 1.95
CA GLN A 135 6.19 14.58 3.06
C GLN A 135 7.42 13.84 2.54
N ARG A 136 8.43 13.66 3.40
CA ARG A 136 9.67 12.92 3.09
C ARG A 136 10.37 13.36 1.79
N GLY A 137 10.33 14.66 1.51
CA GLY A 137 10.93 15.25 0.31
C GLY A 137 10.00 15.36 -0.91
N GLY A 138 8.70 15.09 -0.74
CA GLY A 138 7.66 15.42 -1.71
C GLY A 138 7.39 16.92 -1.85
N LEU A 139 6.51 17.27 -2.78
CA LEU A 139 6.12 18.64 -3.14
C LEU A 139 4.71 18.98 -2.63
N PRO A 140 4.39 20.26 -2.33
CA PRO A 140 3.03 20.67 -1.95
C PRO A 140 1.95 20.31 -2.96
N GLU A 141 2.30 20.28 -4.25
CA GLU A 141 1.43 19.88 -5.34
C GLU A 141 1.02 18.40 -5.27
N ASP A 142 1.74 17.57 -4.51
CA ASP A 142 1.46 16.14 -4.36
C ASP A 142 0.05 15.87 -3.84
N LYS A 143 -0.52 16.79 -3.04
CA LYS A 143 -1.91 16.67 -2.60
C LYS A 143 -2.88 16.51 -3.79
N GLY A 144 -2.71 17.31 -4.84
CA GLY A 144 -3.53 17.22 -6.05
C GLY A 144 -3.04 16.13 -6.99
N ASN A 145 -1.71 16.00 -7.15
CA ASN A 145 -1.13 14.99 -8.04
C ASN A 145 -1.46 13.56 -7.60
N PHE A 146 -1.63 13.32 -6.30
CA PHE A 146 -2.05 12.02 -5.80
C PHE A 146 -3.47 11.67 -6.24
N VAL A 147 -4.40 12.63 -6.24
CA VAL A 147 -5.75 12.43 -6.80
C VAL A 147 -5.68 12.13 -8.30
N PHE A 148 -4.84 12.84 -9.06
CA PHE A 148 -4.66 12.56 -10.49
C PHE A 148 -4.05 11.17 -10.74
N LEU A 149 -3.13 10.72 -9.89
CA LEU A 149 -2.61 9.36 -9.95
C LEU A 149 -3.68 8.31 -9.70
N LEU A 150 -4.47 8.47 -8.64
CA LEU A 150 -5.55 7.53 -8.36
C LEU A 150 -6.63 7.56 -9.45
N SER A 151 -6.91 8.72 -10.04
CA SER A 151 -7.82 8.86 -11.18
C SER A 151 -7.31 8.09 -12.41
N ASP A 152 -6.05 8.29 -12.80
CA ASP A 152 -5.45 7.60 -13.96
C ASP A 152 -5.41 6.07 -13.72
N LEU A 153 -5.13 5.64 -12.48
CA LEU A 153 -5.17 4.22 -12.09
C LEU A 153 -6.59 3.66 -12.15
N ARG A 154 -7.59 4.38 -11.63
CA ARG A 154 -9.00 3.98 -11.67
C ARG A 154 -9.47 3.78 -13.12
N GLU A 155 -9.15 4.73 -13.98
CA GLU A 155 -9.47 4.67 -15.42
C GLU A 155 -8.82 3.46 -16.11
N ALA A 156 -7.63 3.04 -15.68
CA ALA A 156 -6.93 1.89 -16.23
C ALA A 156 -7.42 0.54 -15.64
N LEU A 157 -7.68 0.48 -14.33
CA LEU A 157 -7.98 -0.76 -13.59
C LEU A 157 -9.46 -1.18 -13.69
N HIS A 158 -10.40 -0.23 -13.56
CA HIS A 158 -11.83 -0.57 -13.46
C HIS A 158 -12.41 -1.23 -14.72
N PRO A 159 -12.04 -0.83 -15.96
CA PRO A 159 -12.47 -1.54 -17.16
C PRO A 159 -12.05 -3.00 -17.21
N GLU A 160 -10.97 -3.35 -16.50
CA GLU A 160 -10.43 -4.70 -16.36
C GLU A 160 -11.02 -5.45 -15.15
N SER A 161 -12.00 -4.85 -14.45
CA SER A 161 -12.61 -5.38 -13.22
C SER A 161 -11.61 -5.58 -12.07
N LEU A 162 -10.56 -4.75 -12.02
CA LEU A 162 -9.57 -4.73 -10.94
C LEU A 162 -9.93 -3.68 -9.89
N ILE A 163 -9.77 -4.05 -8.62
CA ILE A 163 -10.00 -3.20 -7.44
C ILE A 163 -8.84 -2.21 -7.31
N LEU A 164 -9.14 -0.97 -6.89
CA LEU A 164 -8.12 0.01 -6.50
C LEU A 164 -8.33 0.43 -5.04
N THR A 165 -7.30 0.27 -4.21
CA THR A 165 -7.26 0.76 -2.83
C THR A 165 -6.06 1.65 -2.59
N THR A 166 -6.06 2.35 -1.46
CA THR A 166 -4.87 3.08 -1.02
C THR A 166 -4.75 3.09 0.49
N ALA A 167 -3.52 2.95 0.99
CA ALA A 167 -3.17 3.23 2.37
C ALA A 167 -2.87 4.71 2.55
N VAL A 168 -3.42 5.30 3.62
CA VAL A 168 -3.15 6.70 3.98
C VAL A 168 -2.72 6.80 5.43
N GLY A 169 -1.74 7.67 5.68
CA GLY A 169 -1.14 7.84 7.00
C GLY A 169 -2.09 8.45 8.03
N ASN A 170 -1.56 8.61 9.23
CA ASN A 170 -2.17 9.40 10.29
C ASN A 170 -1.19 10.53 10.70
N GLY A 171 -1.71 11.70 11.06
CA GLY A 171 -0.84 12.81 11.44
C GLY A 171 -1.50 14.19 11.41
N GLY A 172 -0.75 15.21 11.81
CA GLY A 172 -1.19 16.61 11.76
C GLY A 172 -1.01 17.23 10.37
N TRP A 173 -0.29 16.53 9.51
CA TRP A 173 0.07 16.94 8.16
C TRP A 173 -0.91 16.43 7.09
N LEU A 174 -1.89 15.58 7.45
CA LEU A 174 -2.80 14.90 6.52
C LEU A 174 -3.49 15.85 5.56
N ASP A 175 -3.99 16.99 6.04
CA ASP A 175 -4.70 17.95 5.18
C ASP A 175 -3.78 18.65 4.18
N SER A 176 -2.46 18.62 4.40
CA SER A 176 -1.46 19.11 3.44
C SER A 176 -1.05 18.06 2.42
N SER A 177 -1.35 16.79 2.67
CA SER A 177 -0.94 15.64 1.84
C SER A 177 -2.11 15.01 1.09
N TYR A 178 -3.31 15.08 1.62
CA TYR A 178 -4.47 14.37 1.12
C TYR A 178 -5.64 15.31 0.82
N ASP A 179 -6.17 15.21 -0.40
CA ASP A 179 -7.53 15.61 -0.70
C ASP A 179 -8.44 14.41 -0.40
N HIS A 180 -8.96 14.34 0.82
CA HIS A 180 -9.72 13.20 1.32
C HIS A 180 -10.93 12.86 0.44
N ALA A 181 -11.66 13.87 -0.03
CA ALA A 181 -12.83 13.66 -0.87
C ALA A 181 -12.41 13.22 -2.28
N GLY A 182 -11.40 13.89 -2.85
CA GLY A 182 -10.85 13.51 -4.15
C GLY A 182 -10.36 12.06 -4.17
N ILE A 183 -9.61 11.64 -3.14
CA ILE A 183 -9.12 10.26 -2.98
C ILE A 183 -10.29 9.27 -2.87
N ALA A 184 -11.25 9.54 -1.98
CA ALA A 184 -12.39 8.64 -1.74
C ALA A 184 -13.29 8.45 -2.98
N GLU A 185 -13.33 9.43 -3.89
CA GLU A 185 -14.01 9.29 -5.18
C GLU A 185 -13.27 8.37 -6.16
N GLN A 186 -11.95 8.22 -6.01
CA GLN A 186 -11.12 7.45 -6.95
C GLN A 186 -10.93 5.98 -6.58
N VAL A 187 -11.02 5.60 -5.31
CA VAL A 187 -10.70 4.24 -4.85
C VAL A 187 -11.95 3.49 -4.37
N ASP A 188 -11.88 2.16 -4.35
CA ASP A 188 -12.92 1.29 -3.76
C ASP A 188 -12.86 1.32 -2.23
N PHE A 189 -11.65 1.34 -1.66
CA PHE A 189 -11.40 1.41 -0.22
C PHE A 189 -10.21 2.30 0.12
N VAL A 190 -10.31 3.00 1.25
CA VAL A 190 -9.20 3.70 1.89
C VAL A 190 -8.80 2.95 3.15
N ASN A 191 -7.55 2.53 3.23
CA ASN A 191 -6.96 1.84 4.38
C ASN A 191 -6.28 2.88 5.28
N LEU A 192 -6.97 3.31 6.34
CA LEU A 192 -6.42 4.27 7.30
C LEU A 192 -5.38 3.57 8.19
N MET A 193 -4.12 4.00 8.11
CA MET A 193 -3.04 3.48 8.95
C MET A 193 -3.16 4.04 10.38
N THR A 194 -4.06 3.47 11.17
CA THR A 194 -4.39 3.91 12.55
C THR A 194 -3.47 3.29 13.59
N TYR A 195 -2.18 3.25 13.27
CA TYR A 195 -1.08 2.74 14.08
C TYR A 195 0.14 3.65 13.89
N ASP A 196 1.20 3.44 14.65
CA ASP A 196 2.40 4.27 14.61
C ASP A 196 2.10 5.76 14.90
N ILE A 197 1.08 6.00 15.71
CA ILE A 197 0.70 7.33 16.21
C ILE A 197 1.80 7.83 17.17
N HIS A 198 2.37 6.91 17.96
CA HIS A 198 3.49 7.17 18.85
C HIS A 198 4.54 6.08 18.75
N GLY A 199 5.81 6.45 18.89
CA GLY A 199 6.92 5.52 18.74
C GLY A 199 8.25 6.07 19.23
N PRO A 200 9.36 5.35 19.00
CA PRO A 200 10.68 5.68 19.55
C PRO A 200 11.30 6.98 19.02
N TRP A 201 10.67 7.65 18.05
CA TRP A 201 11.04 8.98 17.56
C TRP A 201 10.59 10.11 18.48
N GLN A 202 9.78 9.82 19.51
CA GLN A 202 9.37 10.75 20.56
C GLN A 202 10.26 10.59 21.81
N ASP A 203 10.32 11.63 22.65
CA ASP A 203 11.10 11.63 23.90
C ASP A 203 10.32 11.07 25.12
N TYR A 204 9.12 10.53 24.89
CA TYR A 204 8.25 9.93 25.89
C TYR A 204 7.64 8.62 25.38
N THR A 205 7.21 7.76 26.31
CA THR A 205 6.49 6.52 25.98
C THR A 205 4.99 6.78 25.86
N HIS A 206 4.37 6.22 24.82
CA HIS A 206 2.92 6.26 24.64
C HIS A 206 2.43 5.03 23.87
N TYR A 207 1.11 4.86 23.75
CA TYR A 207 0.50 3.76 23.01
C TYR A 207 0.67 3.94 21.48
N ASN A 208 0.93 2.86 20.75
CA ASN A 208 1.08 2.92 19.29
C ASN A 208 -0.20 3.30 18.54
N SER A 209 -1.35 2.81 19.02
CA SER A 209 -2.67 2.95 18.38
C SER A 209 -3.79 3.21 19.41
N PRO A 210 -3.74 4.32 20.18
CA PRO A 210 -4.77 4.65 21.14
C PRO A 210 -6.13 4.89 20.45
N LEU A 211 -7.19 4.24 20.93
CA LEU A 211 -8.55 4.45 20.41
C LEU A 211 -9.12 5.84 20.76
N TYR A 212 -8.68 6.41 21.89
CA TYR A 212 -9.13 7.70 22.39
C TYR A 212 -7.92 8.56 22.79
N SER A 213 -8.11 9.88 22.81
CA SER A 213 -7.10 10.80 23.33
C SER A 213 -6.84 10.58 24.81
N TYR A 214 -5.63 10.92 25.24
CA TYR A 214 -5.21 10.90 26.64
C TYR A 214 -4.83 12.33 27.04
N PRO A 215 -5.80 13.19 27.40
CA PRO A 215 -5.58 14.63 27.54
C PRO A 215 -4.46 15.01 28.51
N GLU A 216 -4.21 14.20 29.54
CA GLU A 216 -3.14 14.44 30.51
C GLU A 216 -1.75 14.22 29.91
N LEU A 217 -1.59 13.26 28.99
CA LEU A 217 -0.34 12.97 28.29
C LEU A 217 -0.17 13.88 27.06
N ASP A 218 -1.25 14.08 26.31
CA ASP A 218 -1.30 14.93 25.11
C ASP A 218 -1.04 16.41 25.45
N ALA A 219 -1.50 16.90 26.60
CA ALA A 219 -1.26 18.28 27.04
C ALA A 219 0.19 18.54 27.49
N LEU A 220 0.91 17.50 27.91
CA LEU A 220 2.30 17.63 28.39
C LEU A 220 3.31 17.62 27.25
N HIS A 221 3.03 16.88 26.18
CA HIS A 221 3.98 16.62 25.10
C HIS A 221 3.47 17.07 23.71
N GLY A 222 2.28 17.66 23.66
CA GLY A 222 1.56 17.95 22.42
C GLY A 222 0.93 16.68 21.83
N ASN A 223 -0.11 16.84 21.00
CA ASN A 223 -0.59 15.73 20.16
C ASN A 223 0.58 15.34 19.26
N GLY A 224 1.28 14.27 19.60
CA GLY A 224 2.53 13.83 19.01
C GLY A 224 2.38 13.47 17.53
N ASN A 225 2.24 14.48 16.67
CA ASN A 225 2.05 14.34 15.24
C ASN A 225 3.33 14.63 14.48
N SER A 226 4.38 13.92 14.88
CA SER A 226 5.61 13.77 14.11
C SER A 226 5.82 12.29 13.86
N SER A 227 4.99 11.66 13.03
CA SER A 227 5.28 10.34 12.47
C SER A 227 5.95 10.52 11.11
N MET A 228 7.12 9.85 11.00
CA MET A 228 8.06 9.66 9.87
C MET A 228 7.86 10.47 8.59
#